data_AF-A0A7T1I7B9-F1
#
_entry.id   AF-A0A7T1I7B9-F1
#
_cell.length_a   1.000
_cell.length_b   1.000
_cell.length_c   1.000
_cell.angle_alpha   90.00
_cell.angle_beta   90.00
_cell.angle_gamma   90.00
#
_symmetry.space_group_name_H-M   'P 1'
#
loop_
_entity.id
_entity.type
_entity.pdbx_description
1 polymer ?
#
loop_
_entity_poly.entity_id
_entity_poly.type
_entity_poly.pdbx_seq_one_letter_code
_entity_poly.pdbx_strand_id
1 'polypeptide(L)'
;MTAPNAAAASAADVSADAAAGTAAAVGDPGIADPSTPGMSTADLISQLQADRLWLLRQIDAGLWPQWRLDLAALERELGQLLDQAGERFPQS
;
A
#
# COMPACT_ATOMS: atom_id res chain seq x y z
N MET A 1 33.35 -14.20 30.40
CA MET A 1 34.39 -14.28 29.35
C MET A 1 33.73 -14.89 28.13
N THR A 2 33.78 -14.39 26.91
CA THR A 2 34.32 -13.20 26.27
C THR A 2 33.79 -13.31 24.84
N ALA A 3 33.24 -12.23 24.28
CA ALA A 3 32.98 -12.15 22.84
C ALA A 3 34.29 -12.39 22.05
N PRO A 4 34.19 -12.55 20.73
CA PRO A 4 35.10 -11.75 19.94
C PRO A 4 34.35 -10.96 18.87
N ASN A 5 34.36 -9.65 19.10
CA ASN A 5 34.34 -8.60 18.11
C ASN A 5 35.77 -8.45 17.55
N ALA A 6 35.91 -8.29 16.23
CA ALA A 6 37.05 -7.66 15.58
C ALA A 6 36.53 -7.10 14.24
N ALA A 7 36.38 -5.77 14.08
CA ALA A 7 37.43 -4.79 13.78
C ALA A 7 37.99 -4.99 12.35
N ALA A 8 38.18 -3.99 11.48
CA ALA A 8 37.97 -2.55 11.54
C ALA A 8 38.17 -1.97 10.11
N ALA A 9 37.72 -0.72 9.96
CA ALA A 9 38.35 0.37 9.21
C ALA A 9 38.33 0.41 7.67
N SER A 10 37.53 1.38 7.22
CA SER A 10 37.62 2.21 6.01
C SER A 10 39.04 2.63 5.57
N ALA A 11 39.23 2.84 4.26
CA ALA A 11 39.11 4.15 3.57
C ALA A 11 39.93 4.24 2.25
N ALA A 12 39.56 5.22 1.42
CA ALA A 12 40.19 5.78 0.21
C ALA A 12 39.78 5.13 -1.14
N ASP A 13 38.87 5.75 -1.91
CA ASP A 13 39.01 6.98 -2.74
C ASP A 13 39.70 6.69 -4.09
N VAL A 14 38.99 6.95 -5.20
CA VAL A 14 39.48 7.70 -6.36
C VAL A 14 38.28 8.26 -7.14
N SER A 15 38.33 9.56 -7.41
CA SER A 15 37.45 10.37 -8.27
C SER A 15 37.76 10.23 -9.77
N ALA A 16 36.76 10.45 -10.63
CA ALA A 16 36.78 11.14 -11.95
C ALA A 16 35.64 10.59 -12.83
N ASP A 17 34.57 11.34 -13.12
CA ASP A 17 34.41 12.42 -14.12
C ASP A 17 33.94 11.92 -15.50
N ALA A 18 33.09 12.76 -16.10
CA ALA A 18 32.72 12.82 -17.52
C ALA A 18 31.68 11.83 -18.09
N ALA A 19 30.47 12.39 -18.21
CA ALA A 19 29.81 12.70 -19.49
C ALA A 19 29.10 11.60 -20.30
N ALA A 20 27.83 11.93 -20.57
CA ALA A 20 27.14 11.76 -21.84
C ALA A 20 26.74 10.34 -22.28
N GLY A 21 25.45 10.04 -22.04
CA GLY A 21 24.50 9.99 -23.14
C GLY A 21 24.35 8.66 -23.87
N THR A 22 23.32 7.91 -23.51
CA THR A 22 22.42 7.24 -24.48
C THR A 22 21.11 6.99 -23.71
N ALA A 23 20.15 7.90 -23.74
CA ALA A 23 19.13 8.07 -24.78
C ALA A 23 18.41 6.75 -25.14
N ALA A 24 17.13 6.71 -24.78
CA ALA A 24 16.07 5.93 -25.41
C ALA A 24 16.07 4.41 -25.18
N ALA A 25 15.78 4.01 -23.95
CA ALA A 25 14.79 2.95 -23.73
C ALA A 25 13.57 3.58 -23.03
N VAL A 26 12.94 4.55 -23.70
CA VAL A 26 11.50 4.77 -23.53
C VAL A 26 10.84 3.54 -24.16
N GLY A 27 10.82 2.47 -23.38
CA GLY A 27 9.70 1.56 -23.44
C GLY A 27 8.53 2.42 -22.97
N ASP A 28 7.74 2.86 -23.94
CA ASP A 28 6.39 3.36 -23.74
C ASP A 28 5.80 2.67 -22.50
N PRO A 29 5.43 3.38 -21.43
CA PRO A 29 4.53 2.80 -20.45
C PRO A 29 3.22 2.62 -21.19
N GLY A 30 3.15 1.50 -21.93
CA GLY A 30 2.07 1.08 -22.76
C GLY A 30 0.81 1.29 -21.98
N ILE A 31 0.12 2.34 -22.39
CA ILE A 31 -1.30 2.61 -22.27
C ILE A 31 -1.95 1.37 -21.66
N ALA A 32 -2.20 1.41 -20.35
CA ALA A 32 -2.98 0.38 -19.69
C ALA A 32 -4.19 0.12 -20.57
N ASP A 33 -4.30 -1.10 -21.09
CA ASP A 33 -5.32 -1.46 -22.07
C ASP A 33 -6.69 -1.00 -21.55
N PRO A 34 -7.43 -0.12 -22.27
CA PRO A 34 -8.70 0.42 -21.80
C PRO A 34 -9.81 -0.64 -21.74
N SER A 35 -9.50 -1.91 -22.03
CA SER A 35 -10.41 -3.06 -22.06
C SER A 35 -10.19 -4.03 -20.89
N THR A 36 -9.30 -3.74 -19.93
CA THR A 36 -9.50 -4.33 -18.60
C THR A 36 -10.76 -3.66 -18.06
N PRO A 37 -11.87 -4.38 -17.79
CA PRO A 37 -12.98 -3.76 -17.06
C PRO A 37 -12.42 -3.37 -15.70
N GLY A 38 -11.96 -2.12 -15.61
CA GLY A 38 -11.54 -1.51 -14.36
C GLY A 38 -12.74 -1.63 -13.44
N MET A 39 -12.53 -2.28 -12.31
CA MET A 39 -13.56 -2.49 -11.30
C MET A 39 -14.35 -1.19 -11.12
N SER A 40 -15.66 -1.25 -11.28
CA SER A 40 -16.47 -0.03 -11.21
C SER A 40 -16.37 0.56 -9.80
N THR A 41 -16.65 1.85 -9.65
CA THR A 41 -16.70 2.48 -8.33
C THR A 41 -17.68 1.76 -7.39
N ALA A 42 -18.80 1.24 -7.94
CA ALA A 42 -19.76 0.46 -7.17
C ALA A 42 -19.18 -0.88 -6.71
N ASP A 43 -18.40 -1.56 -7.56
CA ASP A 43 -17.72 -2.80 -7.21
C ASP A 43 -16.64 -2.56 -6.14
N LEU A 44 -15.87 -1.47 -6.25
CA LEU A 44 -14.87 -1.07 -5.25
C LEU A 44 -15.51 -0.77 -3.90
N ILE A 45 -16.63 -0.03 -3.89
CA ILE A 45 -17.40 0.25 -2.66
C ILE A 45 -17.89 -1.06 -2.03
N SER A 46 -18.37 -2.00 -2.84
CA SER A 46 -18.85 -3.30 -2.38
C SER A 46 -17.71 -4.16 -1.79
N GLN A 47 -16.53 -4.15 -2.41
CA GLN A 47 -15.36 -4.85 -1.89
C GLN A 47 -14.90 -4.26 -0.55
N LEU A 48 -14.83 -2.94 -0.45
CA LEU A 48 -14.45 -2.25 0.80
C LEU A 48 -15.46 -2.50 1.93
N GLN A 49 -16.76 -2.63 1.62
CA GLN A 49 -17.76 -3.06 2.61
C GLN A 49 -17.49 -4.50 3.10
N ALA A 50 -17.16 -5.42 2.19
CA ALA A 50 -16.82 -6.80 2.54
C ALA A 50 -15.55 -6.86 3.40
N ASP A 51 -14.52 -6.08 3.04
CA ASP A 51 -13.27 -5.99 3.78
C ASP A 51 -13.47 -5.41 5.18
N ARG A 52 -14.34 -4.40 5.33
CA ARG A 52 -14.74 -3.85 6.64
C ARG A 52 -15.37 -4.92 7.54
N LEU A 53 -16.30 -5.71 7.00
CA LEU A 53 -16.93 -6.81 7.75
C LEU A 53 -15.94 -7.91 8.12
N TRP A 54 -15.00 -8.20 7.22
CA TRP A 54 -13.92 -9.14 7.51
C TRP A 54 -13.04 -8.62 8.65
N LEU A 55 -12.65 -7.35 8.61
CA LEU A 55 -11.81 -6.73 9.64
C LEU A 55 -12.47 -6.79 11.02
N LEU A 56 -13.77 -6.47 11.11
CA LEU A 56 -14.54 -6.57 12.35
C LEU A 56 -14.51 -7.99 12.93
N ARG A 57 -14.72 -9.01 12.10
CA ARG A 57 -14.67 -10.42 12.52
C ARG A 57 -13.29 -10.84 13.03
N GLN A 58 -12.21 -10.34 12.44
CA GLN A 58 -10.85 -10.62 12.91
C GLN A 58 -10.57 -9.96 14.26
N ILE A 59 -11.00 -8.71 14.42
CA ILE A 59 -10.91 -7.97 15.69
C ILE A 59 -11.67 -8.71 16.80
N ASP A 60 -12.89 -9.17 16.51
CA ASP A 60 -13.71 -9.92 17.46
C ASP A 60 -13.13 -11.31 17.79
N ALA A 61 -12.45 -11.93 16.82
CA ALA A 61 -11.73 -13.19 17.03
C ALA A 61 -10.47 -13.04 17.90
N GLY A 62 -10.07 -11.81 18.24
CA GLY A 62 -8.87 -11.54 19.03
C GLY A 62 -7.56 -11.81 18.30
N LEU A 63 -7.62 -11.96 16.97
CA LEU A 63 -6.46 -12.04 16.10
C LEU A 63 -5.92 -10.61 15.99
N TRP A 64 -4.69 -10.37 16.46
CA TRP A 64 -4.03 -9.05 16.59
C TRP A 64 -4.38 -8.22 17.84
N PRO A 65 -4.13 -8.76 19.05
CA PRO A 65 -4.34 -8.02 20.28
C PRO A 65 -3.51 -6.73 20.36
N GLN A 66 -2.29 -6.70 19.79
CA GLN A 66 -1.45 -5.51 19.79
C GLN A 66 -1.94 -4.38 18.87
N TRP A 67 -2.81 -4.67 17.90
CA TRP A 67 -3.31 -3.69 16.92
C TRP A 67 -4.80 -3.46 17.05
N ARG A 68 -5.46 -4.01 18.08
CA ARG A 68 -6.91 -3.98 18.22
C ARG A 68 -7.49 -2.56 18.20
N LEU A 69 -6.79 -1.61 18.83
CA LEU A 69 -7.21 -0.21 18.87
C LEU A 69 -7.00 0.47 17.52
N ASP A 70 -5.85 0.26 16.88
CA ASP A 70 -5.53 0.85 15.57
C ASP A 70 -6.46 0.31 14.47
N LEU A 71 -6.74 -1.00 14.49
CA LEU A 71 -7.66 -1.63 13.55
C LEU A 71 -9.11 -1.20 13.78
N ALA A 72 -9.53 -0.97 15.03
CA ALA A 72 -10.84 -0.40 15.31
C ALA A 72 -10.95 1.06 14.84
N ALA A 73 -9.87 1.84 14.93
CA ALA A 73 -9.83 3.18 14.37
C ALA A 73 -9.96 3.15 12.84
N LEU A 74 -9.19 2.26 12.18
CA LEU A 74 -9.27 2.05 10.73
C LEU A 74 -10.65 1.57 10.27
N GLU A 75 -11.28 0.64 10.99
CA GLU A 75 -12.64 0.18 10.69
C GLU A 75 -13.65 1.33 10.74
N ARG A 76 -13.52 2.21 11.73
CA ARG A 76 -14.38 3.38 11.91
C ARG A 76 -14.15 4.43 10.83
N GLU A 77 -12.91 4.67 10.42
CA GLU A 77 -12.56 5.55 9.29
C GLU A 77 -13.10 5.00 7.97
N LEU A 78 -12.96 3.69 7.73
CA LEU A 78 -13.56 3.01 6.58
C LEU A 78 -15.08 3.15 6.55
N GLY A 79 -15.75 3.01 7.70
CA GLY A 79 -17.18 3.25 7.81
C GLY A 79 -17.58 4.65 7.36
N GLN A 80 -16.90 5.69 7.86
CA GLN A 80 -17.17 7.08 7.47
C GLN A 80 -16.92 7.34 5.99
N LEU A 81 -15.89 6.73 5.40
CA LEU A 81 -15.57 6.88 3.98
C LEU A 81 -16.63 6.19 3.12
N LEU A 82 -17.08 5.00 3.50
CA LEU A 82 -18.12 4.25 2.81
C LEU A 82 -19.48 4.97 2.87
N ASP A 83 -19.83 5.56 4.00
CA ASP A 83 -21.04 6.38 4.15
C ASP A 83 -21.00 7.57 3.18
N GLN A 84 -19.87 8.30 3.14
CA GLN A 84 -19.67 9.41 2.19
C GLN A 84 -19.70 8.95 0.73
N ALA A 85 -19.14 7.77 0.44
CA ALA A 85 -19.15 7.19 -0.90
C ALA A 85 -20.57 6.81 -1.34
N GLY A 86 -21.40 6.28 -0.44
CA GLY A 86 -22.80 5.97 -0.71
C GLY A 86 -23.62 7.21 -1.08
N GLU A 87 -23.37 8.34 -0.41
CA GLU A 87 -23.99 9.63 -0.73
C GLU A 87 -23.51 10.21 -2.07
N ARG A 88 -22.22 10.03 -2.40
CA ARG A 88 -21.58 10.60 -3.59
C ARG A 88 -21.79 9.78 -4.86
N PHE A 89 -21.92 8.46 -4.71
CA PHE A 89 -22.07 7.50 -5.80
C PHE A 89 -23.33 6.66 -5.59
N PRO A 90 -24.52 7.28 -5.66
CA PRO A 90 -25.77 6.55 -5.56
C PRO A 90 -25.82 5.51 -6.69
N GLN A 91 -25.98 4.24 -6.31
CA GLN A 91 -26.10 3.11 -7.23
C GLN A 91 -27.33 3.34 -8.12
N SER A 92 -27.11 3.92 -9.30
CA SER A 92 -28.14 4.27 -10.28
C SER A 92 -28.38 3.12 -11.24
#